data_AF-A0A0V8T9T2-F1
#
_entry.id   AF-A0A0V8T9T2-F1
#
_cell.length_a   1.000
_cell.length_b   1.000
_cell.length_c   1.000
_cell.angle_alpha   90.00
_cell.angle_beta   90.00
_cell.angle_gamma   90.00
#
_symmetry.space_group_name_H-M   'P 1'
#
loop_
_entity.id
_entity.type
_entity.pdbx_description
1 polymer ?
#
loop_
_entity_poly.entity_id
_entity_poly.type
_entity_poly.pdbx_seq_one_letter_code
_entity_poly.pdbx_strand_id
1 'polypeptide(L)'
;MTTFDDSDLFDHVEDAPGPRPGRRVGVVLAVAAALVVAGVVWLLVARAQAAAPRADGMAVELLDRRQEPTDDVTAEVAQETGVDPATTRFAVRTSEGQHFAALRWDGALCLLLVPDGDEPRVSCAAPKPRAVATLTAEDGSSVRLGADDAPPPPAGEEWQPAGSNVWVLPAPPAAG
;
A
#
# COMPACT_ATOMS: atom_id res chain seq x y z
N MET A 1 68.21 60.02 11.43
CA MET A 1 67.05 59.44 12.13
C MET A 1 65.83 60.10 11.53
N THR A 2 65.18 59.42 10.59
CA THR A 2 64.02 59.89 9.84
C THR A 2 62.97 58.81 9.98
N THR A 3 61.96 59.05 10.81
CA THR A 3 60.78 58.19 10.96
C THR A 3 59.83 58.56 9.83
N PHE A 4 59.61 57.64 8.89
CA PHE A 4 58.56 57.72 7.88
C PHE A 4 57.30 57.08 8.48
N ASP A 5 56.20 57.81 8.36
CA ASP A 5 54.86 57.46 8.83
C ASP A 5 54.10 56.85 7.64
N ASP A 6 53.80 55.56 7.71
CA ASP A 6 53.19 54.74 6.63
C ASP A 6 51.76 54.33 7.04
N SER A 7 50.90 55.32 7.34
CA SER A 7 49.54 55.08 7.87
C SER A 7 48.40 55.49 6.93
N ASP A 8 48.67 56.07 5.75
CA ASP A 8 47.62 56.67 4.89
C ASP A 8 47.51 56.07 3.47
N LEU A 9 47.51 54.74 3.33
CA LEU A 9 47.31 54.09 2.02
C LEU A 9 46.18 53.05 1.96
N PHE A 10 45.21 53.12 2.88
CA PHE A 10 44.02 52.27 2.82
C PHE A 10 42.71 53.05 3.04
N ASP A 11 42.73 54.36 2.81
CA ASP A 11 41.49 55.11 2.70
C ASP A 11 40.99 55.04 1.24
N HIS A 12 39.75 54.59 1.09
CA HIS A 12 38.94 54.54 -0.14
C HIS A 12 39.10 53.30 -1.05
N VAL A 13 38.56 52.18 -0.59
CA VAL A 13 37.81 51.29 -1.49
C VAL A 13 36.33 51.50 -1.22
N GLU A 14 35.69 52.12 -2.20
CA GLU A 14 34.28 52.48 -2.26
C GLU A 14 33.36 51.31 -1.89
N ASP A 15 32.45 51.62 -0.98
CA ASP A 15 31.35 50.78 -0.52
C ASP A 15 30.30 50.68 -1.65
N ALA A 16 30.50 49.73 -2.57
CA ALA A 16 29.48 49.39 -3.56
C ALA A 16 28.39 48.55 -2.87
N PRO A 17 27.09 48.95 -2.92
CA PRO A 17 26.01 48.11 -2.42
C PRO A 17 25.86 46.87 -3.31
N GLY A 18 26.58 45.81 -2.96
CA GLY A 18 26.49 44.52 -3.60
C GLY A 18 25.04 43.98 -3.53
N PRO A 19 24.51 43.36 -4.60
CA PRO A 19 23.21 42.70 -4.54
C PRO A 19 23.27 41.60 -3.48
N ARG A 20 22.50 41.75 -2.38
CA ARG A 20 22.44 40.78 -1.28
C ARG A 20 22.22 39.36 -1.83
N PRO A 21 23.21 38.45 -1.77
CA PRO A 21 23.12 37.14 -2.41
C PRO A 21 22.09 36.21 -1.76
N GLY A 22 21.64 36.52 -0.53
CA GLY A 22 20.66 35.72 0.20
C GLY A 22 19.26 35.68 -0.41
N ARG A 23 18.82 36.72 -1.14
CA ARG A 23 17.45 36.76 -1.67
C ARG A 23 17.24 35.80 -2.83
N ARG A 24 18.27 35.60 -3.68
CA ARG A 24 18.20 34.65 -4.80
C ARG A 24 18.24 33.20 -4.30
N VAL A 25 19.07 32.90 -3.30
CA VAL A 25 19.14 31.58 -2.67
C VAL A 25 17.81 31.19 -2.01
N GLY A 26 17.18 32.12 -1.29
CA GLY A 26 15.86 31.89 -0.68
C GLY A 26 14.76 31.60 -1.72
N VAL A 27 14.78 32.30 -2.85
CA VAL A 27 13.83 32.05 -3.95
C VAL A 27 14.06 30.68 -4.59
N VAL A 28 15.31 30.29 -4.85
CA VAL A 28 15.65 28.98 -5.42
C VAL A 28 15.23 27.84 -4.50
N LEU A 29 15.49 27.96 -3.20
CA LEU A 29 15.05 26.97 -2.21
C LEU A 29 13.52 26.85 -2.13
N ALA A 30 12.81 27.98 -2.17
CA ALA A 30 11.35 27.97 -2.17
C ALA A 30 10.78 27.29 -3.44
N VAL A 31 11.36 27.56 -4.61
CA VAL A 31 10.97 26.90 -5.88
C VAL A 31 11.28 25.41 -5.83
N ALA A 32 12.46 25.02 -5.33
CA ALA A 32 12.82 23.61 -5.19
C ALA A 32 11.86 22.87 -4.23
N ALA A 33 11.55 23.47 -3.08
CA ALA A 33 10.58 22.91 -2.14
C ALA A 33 9.18 22.78 -2.77
N ALA A 34 8.73 23.81 -3.51
CA ALA A 34 7.45 23.77 -4.21
C ALA A 34 7.41 22.67 -5.29
N LEU A 35 8.51 22.48 -6.04
CA LEU A 35 8.61 21.39 -7.03
C LEU A 35 8.61 20.01 -6.38
N VAL A 36 9.28 19.84 -5.23
CA VAL A 36 9.23 18.58 -4.46
C VAL A 36 7.82 18.30 -3.97
N VAL A 37 7.15 19.29 -3.37
CA VAL A 37 5.76 19.13 -2.90
C VAL A 37 4.83 18.81 -4.07
N ALA A 38 4.93 19.54 -5.18
CA ALA A 38 4.14 19.27 -6.37
C ALA A 38 4.41 17.87 -6.94
N GLY A 39 5.67 17.42 -6.96
CA GLY A 39 6.05 16.08 -7.39
C GLY A 39 5.50 14.98 -6.47
N VAL A 40 5.54 15.18 -5.15
CA VAL A 40 4.96 14.26 -4.16
C VAL A 40 3.44 14.20 -4.30
N VAL A 41 2.78 15.36 -4.40
CA VAL A 41 1.32 15.42 -4.61
C VAL A 41 0.94 14.73 -5.93
N TRP A 42 1.68 14.98 -7.01
CA TRP A 42 1.45 14.33 -8.29
C TRP A 42 1.64 12.81 -8.20
N LEU A 43 2.68 12.34 -7.52
CA LEU A 43 2.93 10.91 -7.32
C LEU A 43 1.82 10.24 -6.50
N LEU A 44 1.32 10.90 -5.46
CA LEU A 44 0.19 10.41 -4.66
C LEU A 44 -1.09 10.33 -5.48
N VAL A 45 -1.37 11.36 -6.30
CA VAL A 45 -2.52 11.37 -7.21
C VAL A 45 -2.38 10.29 -8.30
N ALA A 46 -1.20 10.14 -8.90
CA ALA A 46 -0.94 9.13 -9.93
C ALA A 46 -1.11 7.71 -9.38
N ARG A 47 -0.66 7.45 -8.14
CA ARG A 47 -0.90 6.16 -7.46
C ARG A 47 -2.38 5.93 -7.15
N ALA A 48 -3.10 6.95 -6.71
CA ALA A 48 -4.54 6.84 -6.48
C ALA A 48 -5.34 6.56 -7.77
N GLN A 49 -4.80 6.96 -8.93
CA GLN A 49 -5.42 6.72 -10.25
C GLN A 49 -4.95 5.42 -10.90
N ALA A 50 -3.77 4.93 -10.55
CA ALA A 50 -3.24 3.65 -11.01
C ALA A 50 -3.89 2.51 -10.22
N ALA A 51 -5.18 2.29 -10.42
CA ALA A 51 -5.78 1.01 -10.07
C ALA A 51 -4.98 -0.08 -10.80
N ALA A 52 -4.42 -1.04 -10.06
CA ALA A 52 -3.74 -2.17 -10.68
C ALA A 52 -4.69 -2.78 -11.72
N PRO A 53 -4.28 -2.91 -12.99
CA PRO A 53 -5.16 -3.44 -14.01
C PRO A 53 -5.52 -4.88 -13.63
N ARG A 54 -6.79 -5.12 -13.32
CA ARG A 54 -7.32 -6.50 -13.27
C ARG A 54 -7.16 -7.09 -14.66
N ALA A 55 -6.73 -8.34 -14.75
CA ALA A 55 -6.78 -9.05 -16.03
C ALA A 55 -8.22 -9.04 -16.57
N ASP A 56 -8.36 -8.84 -17.87
CA ASP A 56 -9.65 -8.91 -18.55
C ASP A 56 -10.36 -10.22 -18.17
N GLY A 57 -11.55 -10.10 -17.58
CA GLY A 57 -12.36 -11.25 -17.15
C GLY A 57 -12.08 -11.79 -15.73
N MET A 58 -11.24 -11.15 -14.92
CA MET A 58 -11.13 -11.44 -13.49
C MET A 58 -11.97 -10.46 -12.67
N ALA A 59 -13.29 -10.68 -12.64
CA ALA A 59 -14.22 -9.95 -11.78
C ALA A 59 -14.29 -10.59 -10.39
N VAL A 60 -14.33 -9.75 -9.35
CA VAL A 60 -14.47 -10.18 -7.96
C VAL A 60 -15.40 -9.18 -7.30
N GLU A 61 -16.66 -9.54 -7.11
CA GLU A 61 -17.71 -8.67 -6.57
C GLU A 61 -17.28 -7.99 -5.27
N LEU A 62 -16.59 -8.73 -4.39
CA LEU A 62 -16.09 -8.19 -3.13
C LEU A 62 -15.15 -7.01 -3.33
N LEU A 63 -14.34 -6.99 -4.39
CA LEU A 63 -13.38 -5.93 -4.70
C LEU A 63 -14.01 -4.75 -5.47
N ASP A 64 -15.23 -4.91 -5.97
CA ASP A 64 -15.96 -3.86 -6.69
C ASP A 64 -16.75 -2.94 -5.75
N ARG A 65 -16.97 -3.35 -4.51
CA ARG A 65 -17.59 -2.49 -3.49
C ARG A 65 -16.69 -1.30 -3.16
N ARG A 66 -17.30 -0.22 -2.67
CA ARG A 66 -16.58 0.93 -2.12
C ARG A 66 -15.77 0.49 -0.89
N GLN A 67 -14.55 1.00 -0.75
CA GLN A 67 -13.75 0.76 0.46
C GLN A 67 -14.42 1.41 1.68
N GLU A 68 -14.46 0.68 2.78
CA GLU A 68 -14.97 1.11 4.07
C GLU A 68 -13.83 1.16 5.11
N PRO A 69 -14.00 1.85 6.26
CA PRO A 69 -12.96 1.92 7.29
C PRO A 69 -12.50 0.55 7.83
N THR A 70 -13.36 -0.48 7.76
CA THR A 70 -13.01 -1.85 8.15
C THR A 70 -12.11 -2.56 7.15
N ASP A 71 -11.94 -2.01 5.96
CA ASP A 71 -11.11 -2.55 4.87
C ASP A 71 -9.67 -2.02 4.92
N ASP A 72 -9.37 -1.16 5.89
CA ASP A 72 -8.08 -0.54 6.04
C ASP A 72 -7.06 -1.56 6.56
N VAL A 73 -5.90 -1.59 5.92
CA VAL A 73 -4.73 -2.35 6.33
C VAL A 73 -3.57 -1.39 6.48
N THR A 74 -2.75 -1.59 7.50
CA THR A 74 -1.65 -0.66 7.77
C THR A 74 -0.64 -0.65 6.61
N ALA A 75 0.06 0.46 6.47
CA ALA A 75 1.06 0.61 5.41
C ALA A 75 2.21 -0.40 5.54
N GLU A 76 2.49 -0.86 6.76
CA GLU A 76 3.47 -1.90 7.07
C GLU A 76 3.01 -3.25 6.50
N VAL A 77 1.78 -3.66 6.81
CA VAL A 77 1.19 -4.92 6.29
C VAL A 77 1.13 -4.91 4.77
N ALA A 78 0.73 -3.79 4.16
CA ALA A 78 0.69 -3.65 2.71
C ALA A 78 2.09 -3.78 2.06
N GLN A 79 3.13 -3.24 2.70
CA GLN A 79 4.50 -3.35 2.22
C GLN A 79 5.06 -4.77 2.36
N GLU A 80 4.83 -5.42 3.50
CA GLU A 80 5.30 -6.78 3.78
C GLU A 80 4.66 -7.81 2.85
N THR A 81 3.37 -7.67 2.57
CA THR A 81 2.62 -8.61 1.73
C THR A 81 2.59 -8.24 0.25
N GLY A 82 2.93 -6.99 -0.07
CA GLY A 82 2.96 -6.44 -1.43
C GLY A 82 1.59 -6.17 -2.06
N VAL A 83 0.50 -6.30 -1.29
CA VAL A 83 -0.86 -6.00 -1.76
C VAL A 83 -1.07 -4.49 -1.94
N ASP A 84 -1.98 -4.11 -2.83
CA ASP A 84 -2.39 -2.73 -3.00
C ASP A 84 -3.47 -2.36 -1.96
N PRO A 85 -3.16 -1.50 -0.97
CA PRO A 85 -4.09 -1.15 0.11
C PRO A 85 -5.37 -0.46 -0.39
N ALA A 86 -5.36 0.17 -1.58
CA ALA A 86 -6.56 0.79 -2.14
C ALA A 86 -7.59 -0.24 -2.63
N THR A 87 -7.14 -1.46 -2.92
CA THR A 87 -7.96 -2.56 -3.39
C THR A 87 -8.42 -3.47 -2.26
N THR A 88 -7.87 -3.31 -1.06
CA THR A 88 -8.19 -4.16 0.08
C THR A 88 -9.65 -4.05 0.48
N ARG A 89 -10.29 -5.19 0.74
CA ARG A 89 -11.67 -5.31 1.23
C ARG A 89 -11.71 -6.39 2.30
N PHE A 90 -12.27 -6.08 3.45
CA PHE A 90 -12.56 -7.07 4.48
C PHE A 90 -13.44 -8.18 3.89
N ALA A 91 -13.03 -9.43 4.08
CA ALA A 91 -13.72 -10.61 3.60
C ALA A 91 -14.46 -11.30 4.75
N VAL A 92 -13.74 -11.69 5.80
CA VAL A 92 -14.29 -12.42 6.95
C VAL A 92 -13.35 -12.33 8.15
N ARG A 93 -13.87 -12.52 9.37
CA ARG A 93 -13.06 -12.73 10.58
C ARG A 93 -13.18 -14.18 11.03
N THR A 94 -12.06 -14.83 11.32
CA THR A 94 -12.00 -16.16 11.93
C THR A 94 -11.35 -16.07 13.32
N SER A 95 -11.16 -17.21 13.99
CA SER A 95 -10.36 -17.34 15.22
C SER A 95 -8.94 -16.79 15.08
N GLU A 96 -8.37 -16.91 13.88
CA GLU A 96 -6.98 -16.57 13.59
C GLU A 96 -6.79 -15.09 13.23
N GLY A 97 -7.86 -14.33 13.04
CA GLY A 97 -7.81 -12.90 12.74
C GLY A 97 -8.66 -12.48 11.56
N GLN A 98 -8.33 -11.31 11.01
CA GLN A 98 -9.08 -10.69 9.93
C GLN A 98 -8.54 -11.12 8.57
N HIS A 99 -9.44 -11.54 7.69
CA HIS A 99 -9.12 -11.89 6.32
C HIS A 99 -9.60 -10.79 5.37
N PHE A 100 -8.75 -10.45 4.41
CA PHE A 100 -9.01 -9.42 3.42
C PHE A 100 -8.76 -9.96 2.02
N ALA A 101 -9.62 -9.57 1.09
CA ALA A 101 -9.37 -9.69 -0.34
C ALA A 101 -8.61 -8.45 -0.81
N ALA A 102 -7.59 -8.61 -1.64
CA ALA A 102 -6.89 -7.50 -2.26
C ALA A 102 -6.35 -7.91 -3.64
N LEU A 103 -5.91 -6.92 -4.42
CA LEU A 103 -5.06 -7.15 -5.58
C LEU A 103 -3.62 -6.86 -5.21
N ARG A 104 -2.70 -7.57 -5.86
CA ARG A 104 -1.30 -7.17 -5.92
C ARG A 104 -1.08 -6.21 -7.10
N TRP A 105 0.03 -5.48 -7.09
CA TRP A 105 0.39 -4.52 -8.15
C TRP A 105 0.48 -5.13 -9.56
N ASP A 106 0.70 -6.44 -9.67
CA ASP A 106 0.69 -7.19 -10.94
C ASP A 106 -0.71 -7.72 -11.31
N GLY A 107 -1.75 -7.32 -10.57
CA GLY A 107 -3.13 -7.70 -10.78
C GLY A 107 -3.52 -9.04 -10.14
N ALA A 108 -2.61 -9.76 -9.47
CA ALA A 108 -2.92 -11.04 -8.84
C ALA A 108 -4.00 -10.89 -7.75
N LEU A 109 -4.91 -11.86 -7.67
CA LEU A 109 -5.94 -11.93 -6.63
C LEU A 109 -5.33 -12.50 -5.35
N CYS A 110 -5.29 -11.72 -4.28
CA CYS A 110 -4.69 -12.13 -3.02
C CYS A 110 -5.73 -12.20 -1.89
N LEU A 111 -5.55 -13.20 -1.05
CA LEU A 111 -6.22 -13.35 0.24
C LEU A 111 -5.17 -13.14 1.34
N LEU A 112 -5.37 -12.10 2.13
CA LEU A 112 -4.52 -11.67 3.23
C LEU A 112 -5.17 -12.08 4.55
N LEU A 113 -4.38 -12.60 5.50
CA LEU A 113 -4.74 -12.77 6.90
C LEU A 113 -3.88 -11.85 7.74
N VAL A 114 -4.51 -11.08 8.60
CA VAL A 114 -3.87 -10.25 9.63
C VAL A 114 -4.25 -10.83 10.99
N PRO A 115 -3.35 -11.61 11.62
CA PRO A 115 -3.59 -12.15 12.95
C PRO A 115 -3.58 -11.08 14.05
N ASP A 116 -4.20 -11.39 15.18
CA ASP A 116 -4.15 -10.53 16.38
C ASP A 116 -2.79 -10.71 17.09
N GLY A 117 -1.75 -10.02 16.60
CA GLY A 117 -0.43 -9.95 17.26
C GLY A 117 0.69 -10.77 16.61
N ASP A 118 0.41 -11.46 15.50
CA ASP A 118 1.41 -12.20 14.70
C ASP A 118 1.62 -11.58 13.31
N GLU A 119 2.56 -12.13 12.54
CA GLU A 119 2.90 -11.65 11.20
C GLU A 119 1.76 -11.89 10.18
N PRO A 120 1.52 -10.93 9.27
CA PRO A 120 0.51 -11.09 8.23
C PRO A 120 0.91 -12.19 7.23
N ARG A 121 -0.09 -12.95 6.77
CA ARG A 121 0.09 -14.03 5.79
C ARG A 121 -0.71 -13.73 4.53
N VAL A 122 -0.17 -14.11 3.37
CA VAL A 122 -0.83 -13.84 2.08
C VAL A 122 -0.74 -15.05 1.15
N SER A 123 -1.84 -15.32 0.44
CA SER A 123 -1.91 -16.31 -0.63
C SER A 123 -2.47 -15.63 -1.88
N CYS A 124 -1.75 -15.70 -3.00
CA CYS A 124 -2.12 -15.03 -4.23
C CYS A 124 -2.31 -16.02 -5.38
N ALA A 125 -3.30 -15.74 -6.21
CA ALA A 125 -3.57 -16.43 -7.46
C ALA A 125 -3.24 -15.53 -8.65
N ALA A 126 -2.67 -16.12 -9.70
CA ALA A 126 -2.36 -15.41 -10.93
C ALA A 126 -3.62 -14.71 -11.50
N PRO A 127 -3.46 -13.55 -12.16
CA PRO A 127 -4.59 -12.78 -12.69
C PRO A 127 -5.20 -13.49 -13.89
N LYS A 128 -6.29 -14.24 -13.67
CA LYS A 128 -7.00 -14.99 -14.71
C LYS A 128 -8.49 -15.11 -14.39
N PRO A 129 -9.35 -15.36 -15.39
CA PRO A 129 -10.72 -15.75 -15.14
C PRO A 129 -10.79 -16.95 -14.20
N ARG A 130 -11.78 -16.97 -13.30
CA ARG A 130 -11.99 -18.07 -12.35
C ARG A 130 -10.80 -18.29 -11.39
N ALA A 131 -9.98 -17.27 -11.13
CA ALA A 131 -8.91 -17.32 -10.14
C ALA A 131 -9.47 -17.70 -8.75
N VAL A 132 -8.68 -18.46 -7.99
CA VAL A 132 -9.01 -18.89 -6.64
C VAL A 132 -7.77 -18.75 -5.79
N ALA A 133 -7.89 -18.00 -4.69
CA ALA A 133 -6.89 -17.92 -3.64
C ALA A 133 -7.44 -18.64 -2.40
N THR A 134 -6.65 -19.54 -1.83
CA THR A 134 -6.96 -20.22 -0.57
C THR A 134 -5.83 -19.97 0.40
N LEU A 135 -6.17 -19.63 1.64
CA LEU A 135 -5.23 -19.44 2.72
C LEU A 135 -5.65 -20.33 3.89
N THR A 136 -4.74 -21.19 4.33
CA THR A 136 -4.93 -22.06 5.50
C THR A 136 -4.14 -21.47 6.66
N ALA A 137 -4.82 -21.29 7.78
CA ALA A 137 -4.27 -20.74 9.00
C ALA A 137 -3.62 -21.82 9.88
N GLU A 138 -3.03 -21.45 11.03
CA GLU A 138 -2.27 -22.43 11.83
C GLU A 138 -3.17 -23.39 12.60
N ASP A 139 -4.35 -22.92 13.02
CA ASP A 139 -5.41 -23.75 13.61
C ASP A 139 -6.04 -24.75 12.62
N GLY A 140 -5.63 -24.73 11.36
CA GLY A 140 -6.17 -25.59 10.30
C GLY A 140 -7.45 -25.08 9.66
N SER A 141 -8.01 -23.94 10.11
CA SER A 141 -9.07 -23.26 9.38
C SER A 141 -8.55 -22.77 8.03
N SER A 142 -9.44 -22.69 7.05
CA SER A 142 -9.08 -22.19 5.71
C SER A 142 -10.11 -21.21 5.21
N VAL A 143 -9.65 -20.15 4.57
CA VAL A 143 -10.50 -19.20 3.85
C VAL A 143 -10.18 -19.30 2.36
N ARG A 144 -11.22 -19.31 1.55
CA ARG A 144 -11.15 -19.36 0.09
C ARG A 144 -11.86 -18.16 -0.51
N LEU A 145 -11.18 -17.49 -1.43
CA LEU A 145 -11.68 -16.37 -2.21
C LEU A 145 -11.65 -16.74 -3.70
N GLY A 146 -12.78 -16.56 -4.38
CA GLY A 146 -12.89 -16.78 -5.82
C GLY A 146 -13.18 -15.51 -6.60
N ALA A 147 -12.80 -15.49 -7.87
CA ALA A 147 -13.45 -14.64 -8.87
C ALA A 147 -14.91 -15.06 -9.09
N ASP A 148 -15.75 -14.20 -9.65
CA ASP A 148 -17.21 -14.41 -9.75
C ASP A 148 -17.59 -15.70 -10.50
N ASP A 149 -16.80 -16.07 -11.51
CA ASP A 149 -16.99 -17.32 -12.27
C ASP A 149 -16.20 -18.53 -11.71
N ALA A 150 -15.54 -18.37 -10.56
CA ALA A 150 -14.76 -19.43 -9.95
C ALA A 150 -15.67 -20.59 -9.53
N PRO A 151 -15.21 -21.85 -9.68
CA PRO A 151 -15.95 -22.97 -9.13
C PRO A 151 -16.04 -22.85 -7.61
N PRO A 152 -17.18 -23.25 -7.01
CA PRO A 152 -17.29 -23.33 -5.56
C PRO A 152 -16.24 -24.31 -4.98
N PRO A 153 -16.07 -24.33 -3.64
CA PRO A 153 -15.22 -25.31 -2.98
C PRO A 153 -15.60 -26.76 -3.35
N PRO A 154 -14.67 -27.72 -3.22
CA PRO A 154 -14.95 -29.14 -3.50
C PRO A 154 -16.13 -29.64 -2.65
N ALA A 155 -17.01 -30.43 -3.28
CA ALA A 155 -18.09 -31.09 -2.56
C ALA A 155 -17.52 -32.15 -1.60
N GLY A 156 -18.04 -32.21 -0.37
CA GLY A 156 -17.63 -33.18 0.66
C GLY A 156 -16.78 -32.59 1.79
N GLU A 157 -16.34 -31.35 1.66
CA GLU A 157 -15.73 -30.56 2.74
C GLU A 157 -16.77 -29.59 3.33
N GLU A 158 -16.73 -29.33 4.63
CA GLU A 158 -17.71 -28.48 5.35
C GLU A 158 -17.47 -26.97 5.12
N TRP A 159 -17.25 -26.56 3.87
CA TRP A 159 -17.12 -25.15 3.51
C TRP A 159 -18.43 -24.41 3.72
N GLN A 160 -18.36 -23.31 4.47
CA GLN A 160 -19.48 -22.43 4.77
C GLN A 160 -19.34 -21.12 3.97
N PRO A 161 -20.39 -20.65 3.30
CA PRO A 161 -20.35 -19.34 2.64
C PRO A 161 -20.24 -18.22 3.68
N ALA A 162 -19.35 -17.27 3.45
CA ALA A 162 -19.11 -16.12 4.34
C ALA A 162 -19.29 -14.76 3.64
N GLY A 163 -19.65 -14.75 2.35
CA GLY A 163 -19.88 -13.55 1.57
C GLY A 163 -19.81 -13.85 0.07
N SER A 164 -19.88 -12.80 -0.76
CA SER A 164 -19.75 -12.92 -2.22
C SER A 164 -18.39 -13.51 -2.58
N ASN A 165 -18.40 -14.75 -3.09
CA ASN A 165 -17.22 -15.53 -3.44
C ASN A 165 -16.22 -15.78 -2.30
N VAL A 166 -16.69 -15.78 -1.05
CA VAL A 166 -15.88 -16.10 0.13
C VAL A 166 -16.45 -17.33 0.82
N TRP A 167 -15.58 -18.30 1.10
CA TRP A 167 -15.92 -19.51 1.84
C TRP A 167 -14.93 -19.75 2.97
N VAL A 168 -15.42 -20.32 4.06
CA VAL A 168 -14.62 -20.66 5.24
C VAL A 168 -14.78 -22.14 5.54
N LEU A 169 -13.66 -22.83 5.71
CA LEU A 169 -13.58 -24.14 6.31
C LEU A 169 -13.13 -23.96 7.76
N PRO A 170 -13.98 -24.22 8.76
CA PRO A 170 -13.60 -24.08 10.16
C PRO A 170 -12.43 -24.99 10.53
N ALA A 171 -11.67 -24.62 11.57
CA ALA A 171 -10.66 -25.48 12.14
C ALA A 171 -11.29 -26.82 12.58
N PRO A 172 -10.60 -27.96 12.36
CA PRO A 172 -11.04 -29.22 12.91
C PRO A 172 -11.11 -29.13 14.45
N PRO A 173 -12.03 -29.86 15.11
CA PRO A 173 -12.09 -29.88 16.56
C PRO A 173 -10.75 -30.37 17.12
N ALA A 174 -10.24 -29.68 18.15
CA ALA A 174 -9.01 -30.09 18.82
C ALA A 174 -9.13 -31.57 19.25
N ALA A 175 -8.12 -32.38 18.90
CA ALA A 175 -8.03 -33.74 19.40
C ALA A 175 -7.82 -33.67 20.92
N GLY A 176 -8.89 -33.95 21.68
CA GLY A 176 -8.90 -33.98 23.15
C GLY A 176 -8.19 -35.19 23.73
#